data_AF-A0A7W6R1L6-F1
#
_entry.id   AF-A0A7W6R1L6-F1
#
_cell.length_a   1.000
_cell.length_b   1.000
_cell.length_c   1.000
_cell.angle_alpha   90.00
_cell.angle_beta   90.00
_cell.angle_gamma   90.00
#
_symmetry.space_group_name_H-M   'P 1'
#
loop_
_entity.id
_entity.type
_entity.pdbx_description
1 polymer ?
#
loop_
_entity_poly.entity_id
_entity_poly.type
_entity_poly.pdbx_seq_one_letter_code
_entity_poly.pdbx_strand_id
1 'polypeptide(L)'
;MITEALLYAATLPLTGKPYRKFIRYSVNLWSRAGRCAAEWAEHEEKSRNAIRMAAADLRQKRTAVVLGSGLLRDVPIEELAKSFDTVVLVDLVHLASVRLRLAAKTYRNIRLIERDLSGYDDLAAGRVPEPLGFLRSVPYLDFVVSANLLSQIGRGVKRRYAAEAGMPEDTVERLIAAHLTGLSDLPCRSCLVTDIAYAVVDRNGRTHEEADLLHGVSPPPARATWTWPVAPLGEESKDYKIEHKVIAAW
;
A
#
# COMPACT_ATOMS: atom_id res chain seq x y z
N MET A 1 -17.47 -3.20 16.41
CA MET A 1 -18.13 -4.37 15.79
C MET A 1 -19.29 -3.97 14.86
N ILE A 2 -20.21 -3.09 15.28
CA ILE A 2 -21.36 -2.70 14.45
C ILE A 2 -20.95 -1.82 13.25
N THR A 3 -20.08 -0.84 13.47
CA THR A 3 -19.62 0.07 12.40
C THR A 3 -18.80 -0.68 11.33
N GLU A 4 -17.97 -1.64 11.73
CA GLU A 4 -17.24 -2.52 10.81
C GLU A 4 -18.19 -3.38 9.98
N ALA A 5 -19.24 -3.95 10.59
CA ALA A 5 -20.24 -4.75 9.88
C ALA A 5 -21.02 -3.90 8.86
N LEU A 6 -21.44 -2.70 9.24
CA LEU A 6 -22.09 -1.75 8.33
C LEU A 6 -21.17 -1.33 7.18
N LEU A 7 -19.91 -1.04 7.48
CA LEU A 7 -18.93 -0.68 6.46
C LEU A 7 -18.65 -1.83 5.50
N TYR A 8 -18.55 -3.06 6.01
CA TYR A 8 -18.44 -4.27 5.20
C TYR A 8 -19.65 -4.42 4.27
N ALA A 9 -20.86 -4.36 4.81
CA ALA A 9 -22.10 -4.50 4.05
C ALA A 9 -22.24 -3.42 2.96
N ALA A 10 -21.89 -2.17 3.27
CA ALA A 10 -21.90 -1.06 2.31
C ALA A 10 -20.82 -1.20 1.22
N THR A 11 -19.70 -1.84 1.54
CA THR A 11 -18.58 -2.03 0.58
C THR A 11 -18.83 -3.21 -0.36
N LEU A 12 -19.53 -4.25 0.09
CA LEU A 12 -19.79 -5.48 -0.65
C LEU A 12 -20.38 -5.28 -2.06
N PRO A 13 -21.44 -4.47 -2.29
CA PRO A 13 -21.98 -4.25 -3.63
C PRO A 13 -21.07 -3.39 -4.52
N LEU A 14 -20.18 -2.59 -3.92
CA LEU A 14 -19.27 -1.68 -4.63
C LEU A 14 -17.98 -2.36 -5.10
N THR A 15 -17.75 -3.60 -4.68
CA THR A 15 -16.51 -4.35 -4.93
C THR A 15 -16.77 -5.52 -5.88
N GLY A 16 -15.91 -5.67 -6.88
CA GLY A 16 -15.94 -6.79 -7.83
C GLY A 16 -15.85 -8.15 -7.13
N LYS A 17 -16.59 -9.15 -7.65
CA LYS A 17 -16.70 -10.49 -7.04
C LYS A 17 -15.34 -11.10 -6.63
N PRO A 18 -14.27 -11.06 -7.46
CA PRO A 18 -12.98 -11.66 -7.10
C PRO A 18 -12.33 -11.03 -5.86
N TYR A 19 -12.61 -9.76 -5.58
CA TYR A 19 -11.95 -8.99 -4.53
C TYR A 19 -12.73 -8.92 -3.21
N ARG A 20 -13.98 -9.39 -3.19
CA ARG A 20 -14.84 -9.36 -1.98
C ARG A 20 -14.21 -10.06 -0.77
N LYS A 21 -13.38 -11.08 -1.00
CA LYS A 21 -12.63 -11.79 0.05
C LYS A 21 -11.66 -10.88 0.83
N PHE A 22 -11.23 -9.77 0.22
CA PHE A 22 -10.30 -8.82 0.83
C PHE A 22 -10.99 -7.70 1.63
N ILE A 23 -12.32 -7.54 1.52
CA ILE A 23 -13.05 -6.45 2.21
C ILE A 23 -12.84 -6.51 3.72
N ARG A 24 -12.87 -7.72 4.31
CA ARG A 24 -12.66 -7.89 5.75
C ARG A 24 -11.28 -7.38 6.20
N TYR A 25 -10.25 -7.57 5.38
CA TYR A 25 -8.92 -7.07 5.68
C TYR A 25 -8.90 -5.53 5.68
N SER A 26 -9.47 -4.89 4.64
CA SER A 26 -9.53 -3.43 4.55
C SER A 26 -10.39 -2.81 5.67
N VAL A 27 -11.50 -3.44 6.06
CA VAL A 27 -12.32 -2.99 7.21
C VAL A 27 -11.55 -3.10 8.53
N ASN A 28 -10.79 -4.19 8.73
CA ASN A 28 -9.95 -4.34 9.92
C ASN A 28 -8.86 -3.26 9.96
N LEU A 29 -8.21 -2.98 8.82
CA LEU A 29 -7.25 -1.89 8.72
C LEU A 29 -7.90 -0.53 9.03
N TRP A 30 -9.10 -0.28 8.52
CA TRP A 30 -9.86 0.95 8.81
C TRP A 30 -10.16 1.11 10.31
N SER A 31 -10.60 0.03 10.97
CA SER A 31 -10.88 0.03 12.40
C SER A 31 -9.61 0.30 13.23
N ARG A 32 -8.50 -0.36 12.88
CA ARG A 32 -7.18 -0.12 13.49
C ARG A 32 -6.68 1.31 13.29
N ALA A 33 -6.79 1.83 12.07
CA ALA A 33 -6.41 3.20 11.75
C ALA A 33 -7.21 4.25 12.56
N GLY A 34 -8.45 3.93 12.94
CA GLY A 34 -9.23 4.75 13.84
C GLY A 34 -8.67 4.76 15.26
N ARG A 35 -8.36 3.58 15.82
CA ARG A 35 -7.82 3.45 17.19
C ARG A 35 -6.40 3.99 17.32
N CYS A 36 -5.56 3.74 16.32
CA CYS A 36 -4.15 4.12 16.29
C CYS A 36 -3.92 5.50 15.65
N ALA A 37 -4.97 6.30 15.43
CA ALA A 37 -4.89 7.52 14.62
C ALA A 37 -3.81 8.52 15.10
N ALA A 38 -3.63 8.67 16.42
CA ALA A 38 -2.61 9.55 16.99
C ALA A 38 -1.19 9.01 16.72
N GLU A 39 -0.96 7.74 17.05
CA GLU A 39 0.33 7.07 16.89
C GLU A 39 0.74 6.91 15.42
N TRP A 40 -0.22 6.83 14.50
CA TRP A 40 0.01 6.72 13.06
C TRP A 40 0.14 8.06 12.34
N ALA A 41 -0.23 9.18 12.99
CA ALA A 41 -0.26 10.50 12.35
C ALA A 41 1.10 10.92 11.77
N GLU A 42 2.20 10.62 12.48
CA GLU A 42 3.55 10.92 12.00
C GLU A 42 3.91 10.10 10.76
N HIS A 43 3.61 8.80 10.77
CA HIS A 43 3.83 7.94 9.61
C HIS A 43 3.03 8.44 8.40
N GLU A 44 1.73 8.72 8.59
CA GLU A 44 0.86 9.23 7.54
C GLU A 44 1.38 10.55 6.96
N GLU A 45 1.85 11.47 7.80
CA GLU A 45 2.36 12.75 7.34
C GLU A 45 3.72 12.63 6.63
N LYS A 46 4.62 11.77 7.11
CA LYS A 46 5.89 11.48 6.44
C LYS A 46 5.67 10.84 5.07
N SER A 47 4.73 9.90 4.96
CA SER A 47 4.33 9.30 3.68
C SER A 47 3.75 10.34 2.71
N ARG A 48 2.83 11.19 3.19
CA ARG A 48 2.28 12.29 2.38
C ARG A 48 3.37 13.25 1.91
N ASN A 49 4.31 13.61 2.79
CA ASN A 49 5.41 14.51 2.43
C ASN A 49 6.37 13.91 1.41
N ALA A 50 6.72 12.62 1.52
CA ALA A 50 7.52 11.94 0.51
C ALA A 50 6.85 12.02 -0.88
N ILE A 51 5.54 11.77 -0.95
CA ILE A 51 4.77 11.85 -2.20
C ILE A 51 4.75 13.29 -2.74
N ARG A 52 4.53 14.29 -1.87
CA ARG A 52 4.56 15.72 -2.27
C ARG A 52 5.93 16.12 -2.82
N MET A 53 7.01 15.72 -2.14
CA MET A 53 8.38 16.01 -2.55
C MET A 53 8.72 15.33 -3.89
N ALA A 54 8.28 14.09 -4.09
CA ALA A 54 8.46 13.35 -5.34
C ALA A 54 7.75 13.99 -6.53
N ALA A 55 6.62 14.67 -6.30
CA ALA A 55 5.83 15.33 -7.34
C ALA A 55 6.17 16.82 -7.52
N ALA A 56 7.02 17.41 -6.67
CA ALA A 56 7.20 18.85 -6.59
C ALA A 56 7.80 19.46 -7.88
N ASP A 57 8.81 18.80 -8.47
CA ASP A 57 9.60 19.29 -9.60
C ASP A 57 9.13 18.78 -10.97
N LEU A 58 8.01 18.06 -11.02
CA LEU A 58 7.45 17.54 -12.26
C LEU A 58 7.02 18.68 -13.19
N ARG A 59 7.60 18.71 -14.38
CA ARG A 59 7.26 19.68 -15.44
C ARG A 59 5.86 19.46 -16.02
N GLN A 60 5.43 18.20 -16.08
CA GLN A 60 4.11 17.79 -16.56
C GLN A 60 3.41 17.02 -15.44
N LYS A 61 2.12 17.32 -15.23
CA LYS A 61 1.28 16.70 -14.21
C LYS A 61 -0.07 16.32 -14.82
N ARG A 62 -0.06 15.39 -15.78
CA ARG A 62 -1.27 14.91 -16.46
C ARG A 62 -1.88 13.75 -15.70
N THR A 63 -1.20 12.62 -15.65
CA THR A 63 -1.70 11.43 -14.94
C THR A 63 -0.79 11.02 -13.79
N ALA A 64 -1.36 10.93 -12.58
CA ALA A 64 -0.77 10.26 -11.42
C ALA A 64 -1.47 8.93 -11.14
N VAL A 65 -0.70 7.88 -10.88
CA VAL A 65 -1.22 6.58 -10.43
C VAL A 65 -0.74 6.28 -9.01
N VAL A 66 -1.67 5.93 -8.11
CA VAL A 66 -1.36 5.51 -6.74
C VAL A 66 -1.70 4.03 -6.58
N LEU A 67 -0.65 3.21 -6.49
CA LEU A 67 -0.69 1.76 -6.27
C LEU A 67 -0.77 1.49 -4.76
N GLY A 68 -1.74 0.67 -4.33
CA GLY A 68 -1.99 0.44 -2.90
C GLY A 68 -2.69 1.61 -2.22
N SER A 69 -3.57 2.30 -2.94
CA SER A 69 -4.24 3.53 -2.47
C SER A 69 -5.09 3.37 -1.18
N GLY A 70 -5.55 2.16 -0.88
CA GLY A 70 -6.16 1.76 0.39
C GLY A 70 -7.15 2.76 0.98
N LEU A 71 -6.84 3.23 2.21
CA LEU A 71 -7.69 4.15 2.97
C LEU A 71 -7.43 5.63 2.68
N LEU A 72 -6.46 5.94 1.82
CA LEU A 72 -5.99 7.30 1.50
C LEU A 72 -5.57 8.13 2.72
N ARG A 73 -4.98 7.49 3.74
CA ARG A 73 -4.54 8.19 4.95
C ARG A 73 -3.13 8.75 4.80
N ASP A 74 -2.27 7.98 4.16
CA ASP A 74 -0.87 8.24 3.82
C ASP A 74 -0.69 8.85 2.41
N VAL A 75 -1.78 9.04 1.66
CA VAL A 75 -1.79 9.62 0.31
C VAL A 75 -2.33 11.06 0.35
N PRO A 76 -1.62 12.08 -0.18
CA PRO A 76 -2.06 13.47 -0.20
C PRO A 76 -3.07 13.70 -1.33
N ILE A 77 -4.25 13.08 -1.22
CA ILE A 77 -5.22 12.99 -2.32
C ILE A 77 -5.75 14.36 -2.77
N GLU A 78 -5.90 15.31 -1.84
CA GLU A 78 -6.35 16.66 -2.17
C GLU A 78 -5.35 17.39 -3.08
N GLU A 79 -4.06 17.28 -2.76
CA GLU A 79 -2.98 17.90 -3.51
C GLU A 79 -2.75 17.22 -4.86
N LEU A 80 -2.83 15.89 -4.91
CA LEU A 80 -2.77 15.14 -6.16
C LEU A 80 -3.94 15.51 -7.07
N ALA A 81 -5.17 15.55 -6.55
CA ALA A 81 -6.34 15.91 -7.33
C ALA A 81 -6.35 17.38 -7.80
N LYS A 82 -5.66 18.29 -7.09
CA LYS A 82 -5.46 19.67 -7.53
C LYS A 82 -4.34 19.82 -8.57
N SER A 83 -3.31 18.97 -8.50
CA SER A 83 -2.09 19.13 -9.28
C SER A 83 -2.11 18.34 -10.59
N PHE A 84 -2.91 17.27 -10.67
CA PHE A 84 -2.95 16.38 -11.83
C PHE A 84 -4.28 16.42 -12.57
N ASP A 85 -4.25 16.35 -13.90
CA ASP A 85 -5.45 16.25 -14.74
C ASP A 85 -6.25 14.96 -14.47
N THR A 86 -5.57 13.89 -14.09
CA THR A 86 -6.15 12.59 -13.73
C THR A 86 -5.36 11.93 -12.61
N VAL A 87 -6.09 11.42 -11.60
CA VAL A 87 -5.52 10.62 -10.52
C VAL A 87 -6.19 9.25 -10.50
N VAL A 88 -5.41 8.21 -10.74
CA VAL A 88 -5.87 6.82 -10.74
C VAL A 88 -5.45 6.15 -9.43
N LEU A 89 -6.43 5.70 -8.65
CA LEU A 89 -6.23 5.01 -7.39
C LEU A 89 -6.44 3.51 -7.62
N VAL A 90 -5.39 2.74 -7.42
CA VAL A 90 -5.38 1.30 -7.65
C VAL A 90 -5.29 0.60 -6.29
N ASP A 91 -6.21 -0.32 -6.03
CA ASP A 91 -6.21 -1.18 -4.85
C ASP A 91 -7.01 -2.45 -5.13
N LEU A 92 -6.96 -3.45 -4.24
CA LEU A 92 -7.89 -4.57 -4.27
C LEU A 92 -9.30 -4.12 -3.86
N VAL A 93 -9.41 -3.19 -2.89
CA VAL A 93 -10.70 -2.76 -2.34
C VAL A 93 -10.67 -1.28 -1.96
N HIS A 94 -11.58 -0.48 -2.54
CA HIS A 94 -11.91 0.85 -2.04
C HIS A 94 -13.18 0.79 -1.19
N LEU A 95 -13.02 0.93 0.14
CA LEU A 95 -14.13 0.88 1.09
C LEU A 95 -15.21 1.94 0.78
N ALA A 96 -16.46 1.66 1.14
CA ALA A 96 -17.57 2.60 0.95
C ALA A 96 -17.31 3.96 1.61
N SER A 97 -16.63 3.99 2.77
CA SER A 97 -16.23 5.22 3.46
C SER A 97 -15.23 6.05 2.65
N VAL A 98 -14.29 5.41 1.95
CA VAL A 98 -13.32 6.07 1.06
C VAL A 98 -14.05 6.65 -0.14
N ARG A 99 -14.91 5.85 -0.79
CA ARG A 99 -15.72 6.27 -1.94
C ARG A 99 -16.63 7.46 -1.59
N LEU A 100 -17.28 7.42 -0.43
CA LEU A 100 -18.12 8.51 0.06
C LEU A 100 -17.31 9.79 0.31
N ARG A 101 -16.13 9.68 0.95
CA ARG A 101 -15.23 10.82 1.17
C ARG A 101 -14.82 11.48 -0.15
N LEU A 102 -14.46 10.67 -1.15
CA LEU A 102 -14.10 11.16 -2.48
C LEU A 102 -15.28 11.84 -3.19
N ALA A 103 -16.48 11.26 -3.10
CA ALA A 103 -17.70 11.82 -3.69
C ALA A 103 -18.09 13.16 -3.04
N ALA A 104 -17.96 13.28 -1.72
CA ALA A 104 -18.27 14.50 -0.97
C ALA A 104 -17.37 15.70 -1.36
N LYS A 105 -16.16 15.43 -1.85
CA LYS A 105 -15.17 16.44 -2.27
C LYS A 105 -15.27 16.79 -3.77
N THR A 106 -16.25 16.23 -4.48
CA THR A 106 -16.59 16.52 -5.89
C THR A 106 -15.43 16.43 -6.89
N TYR A 107 -14.42 15.60 -6.61
CA TYR A 107 -13.32 15.37 -7.54
C TYR A 107 -13.83 14.79 -8.87
N ARG A 108 -13.53 15.48 -9.98
CA ARG A 108 -13.94 15.04 -11.33
C ARG A 108 -12.89 14.17 -12.02
N ASN A 109 -11.66 14.25 -11.55
CA ASN A 109 -10.44 13.66 -12.13
C ASN A 109 -9.96 12.39 -11.41
N ILE A 110 -10.68 11.90 -10.40
CA ILE A 110 -10.30 10.66 -9.71
C ILE A 110 -10.95 9.45 -10.40
N ARG A 111 -10.16 8.38 -10.56
CA ARG A 111 -10.58 7.09 -11.08
C ARG A 111 -10.16 6.00 -10.09
N LEU A 112 -11.07 5.09 -9.77
CA LEU A 112 -10.81 3.94 -8.90
C LEU A 112 -10.68 2.70 -9.79
N ILE A 113 -9.59 1.96 -9.62
CA ILE A 113 -9.34 0.70 -10.33
C ILE A 113 -9.11 -0.40 -9.31
N GLU A 114 -9.88 -1.48 -9.44
CA GLU A 114 -9.71 -2.70 -8.65
C GLU A 114 -8.75 -3.64 -9.37
N ARG A 115 -7.57 -3.88 -8.80
CA ARG A 115 -6.54 -4.71 -9.42
C ARG A 115 -5.61 -5.33 -8.38
N ASP A 116 -5.30 -6.61 -8.59
CA ASP A 116 -4.22 -7.29 -7.89
C ASP A 116 -2.85 -6.79 -8.41
N LEU A 117 -2.00 -6.35 -7.49
CA LEU A 117 -0.68 -5.80 -7.76
C LEU A 117 0.45 -6.71 -7.24
N SER A 118 0.13 -7.95 -6.86
CA SER A 118 1.10 -8.90 -6.32
C SER A 118 1.87 -9.64 -7.41
N GLY A 119 1.27 -9.88 -8.58
CA GLY A 119 1.83 -10.74 -9.62
C GLY A 119 1.71 -12.24 -9.33
N TYR A 120 1.03 -12.64 -8.24
CA TYR A 120 0.91 -14.03 -7.81
C TYR A 120 0.30 -14.92 -8.90
N ASP A 121 -0.78 -14.49 -9.55
CA ASP A 121 -1.49 -15.31 -10.53
C ASP A 121 -0.66 -15.54 -11.83
N ASP A 122 0.26 -14.62 -12.16
CA ASP A 122 1.21 -14.83 -13.27
C ASP A 122 2.24 -15.89 -12.90
N LEU A 123 2.84 -15.75 -11.72
CA LEU A 123 3.83 -16.70 -11.23
C LEU A 123 3.22 -18.11 -11.03
N ALA A 124 1.99 -18.19 -10.49
CA ALA A 124 1.25 -19.44 -10.33
C ALA A 124 0.95 -20.12 -11.67
N ALA A 125 0.82 -19.34 -12.74
CA ALA A 125 0.65 -19.85 -14.09
C ALA A 125 1.98 -20.11 -14.83
N GLY A 126 3.12 -20.05 -14.12
CA GLY A 126 4.45 -20.28 -14.69
C GLY A 126 4.97 -19.15 -15.60
N ARG A 127 4.35 -17.96 -15.54
CA ARG A 127 4.80 -16.77 -16.30
C ARG A 127 5.75 -15.92 -15.46
N VAL A 128 6.50 -15.04 -16.13
CA VAL A 128 7.21 -13.96 -15.46
C VAL A 128 6.18 -12.97 -14.92
N PRO A 129 6.18 -12.67 -13.60
CA PRO A 129 5.20 -11.75 -13.02
C PRO A 129 5.44 -10.31 -13.50
N GLU A 130 4.38 -9.67 -14.02
CA GLU A 130 4.40 -8.26 -14.44
C GLU A 130 3.29 -7.46 -13.73
N PRO A 131 3.33 -7.30 -12.39
CA PRO A 131 2.25 -6.68 -11.63
C PRO A 131 1.92 -5.25 -12.09
N LEU A 132 2.92 -4.55 -12.63
CA LEU A 132 2.84 -3.16 -13.08
C LEU A 132 2.75 -3.01 -14.60
N GLY A 133 2.68 -4.10 -15.36
CA GLY A 133 2.69 -4.07 -16.83
C GLY A 133 1.55 -3.28 -17.47
N PHE A 134 0.43 -3.09 -16.76
CA PHE A 134 -0.68 -2.26 -17.23
C PHE A 134 -0.38 -0.77 -17.29
N LEU A 135 0.62 -0.30 -16.54
CA LEU A 135 1.01 1.11 -16.54
C LEU A 135 1.48 1.57 -17.93
N ARG A 136 1.98 0.65 -18.76
CA ARG A 136 2.33 0.90 -20.18
C ARG A 136 1.16 1.39 -21.03
N SER A 137 -0.07 1.09 -20.61
CA SER A 137 -1.30 1.51 -21.30
C SER A 137 -1.92 2.78 -20.71
N VAL A 138 -1.36 3.33 -19.63
CA VAL A 138 -1.88 4.54 -19.00
C VAL A 138 -1.41 5.77 -19.79
N PRO A 139 -2.33 6.54 -20.39
CA PRO A 139 -1.96 7.68 -21.21
C PRO A 139 -1.39 8.81 -20.36
N TYR A 140 -0.34 9.46 -20.86
CA TYR A 140 0.26 10.65 -20.23
C TYR A 140 0.67 10.41 -18.77
N LEU A 141 1.21 9.22 -18.48
CA LEU A 141 1.67 8.83 -17.16
C LEU A 141 2.91 9.63 -16.77
N ASP A 142 2.76 10.55 -15.81
CA ASP A 142 3.83 11.44 -15.37
C ASP A 142 4.36 11.07 -13.97
N PHE A 143 3.53 10.41 -13.16
CA PHE A 143 3.88 10.08 -11.78
C PHE A 143 3.23 8.79 -11.29
N VAL A 144 4.02 7.93 -10.62
CA VAL A 144 3.54 6.70 -9.99
C VAL A 144 3.94 6.67 -8.52
N VAL A 145 3.02 6.30 -7.64
CA VAL A 145 3.27 6.10 -6.22
C VAL A 145 2.99 4.65 -5.88
N SER A 146 3.93 3.95 -5.24
CA SER A 146 3.69 2.69 -4.54
C SER A 146 3.56 2.99 -3.06
N ALA A 147 2.32 3.07 -2.56
CA ALA A 147 2.00 3.49 -1.20
C ALA A 147 1.82 2.27 -0.29
N ASN A 148 2.86 1.97 0.49
CA ASN A 148 2.89 0.96 1.54
C ASN A 148 2.31 -0.42 1.16
N LEU A 149 2.57 -0.82 -0.09
CA LEU A 149 2.07 -2.03 -0.73
C LEU A 149 3.08 -3.18 -0.72
N LEU A 150 4.37 -2.88 -0.89
CA LEU A 150 5.40 -3.88 -1.16
C LEU A 150 5.56 -4.89 0.00
N SER A 151 5.62 -4.40 1.23
CA SER A 151 5.63 -5.23 2.45
C SER A 151 4.36 -6.08 2.61
N GLN A 152 3.22 -5.60 2.08
CA GLN A 152 1.95 -6.32 2.13
C GLN A 152 1.85 -7.44 1.10
N ILE A 153 2.55 -7.33 -0.03
CA ILE A 153 2.65 -8.43 -1.02
C ILE A 153 3.19 -9.68 -0.33
N GLY A 154 4.33 -9.58 0.36
CA GLY A 154 4.93 -10.73 1.04
C GLY A 154 3.99 -11.35 2.08
N ARG A 155 3.33 -10.54 2.92
CA ARG A 155 2.37 -11.03 3.93
C ARG A 155 1.13 -11.67 3.30
N GLY A 156 0.58 -11.06 2.26
CA GLY A 156 -0.61 -11.57 1.55
C GLY A 156 -0.32 -12.89 0.84
N VAL A 157 0.82 -12.96 0.16
CA VAL A 157 1.30 -14.14 -0.57
C VAL A 157 1.57 -15.29 0.37
N LYS A 158 2.26 -15.07 1.51
CA LYS A 158 2.49 -16.14 2.51
C LYS A 158 1.19 -16.74 3.04
N ARG A 159 0.17 -15.91 3.27
CA ARG A 159 -1.16 -16.38 3.70
C ARG A 159 -1.86 -17.21 2.62
N ARG A 160 -1.70 -16.83 1.35
CA ARG A 160 -2.26 -17.57 0.21
C ARG A 160 -1.51 -18.88 -0.02
N TYR A 161 -0.18 -18.85 0.02
CA TYR A 161 0.70 -20.01 -0.08
C TYR A 161 0.39 -21.07 0.98
N ALA A 162 0.17 -20.65 2.24
CA ALA A 162 -0.21 -21.58 3.31
C ALA A 162 -1.55 -22.30 3.06
N ALA A 163 -2.40 -21.78 2.17
CA ALA A 163 -3.67 -22.38 1.78
C ALA A 163 -3.63 -23.11 0.42
N GLU A 164 -2.64 -22.82 -0.44
CA GLU A 164 -2.52 -23.30 -1.81
C GLU A 164 -1.12 -23.89 -2.02
N ALA A 165 -1.00 -25.22 -2.09
CA ALA A 165 0.27 -25.90 -2.34
C ALA A 165 0.75 -25.69 -3.80
N GLY A 166 2.06 -25.67 -4.02
CA GLY A 166 2.67 -25.80 -5.37
C GLY A 166 3.38 -24.57 -5.92
N MET A 167 3.52 -23.48 -5.16
CA MET A 167 4.34 -22.33 -5.57
C MET A 167 5.83 -22.56 -5.28
N PRO A 168 6.76 -21.93 -6.04
CA PRO A 168 8.19 -21.95 -5.74
C PRO A 168 8.52 -21.40 -4.33
N GLU A 169 9.59 -21.89 -3.69
CA GLU A 169 10.00 -21.41 -2.37
C GLU A 169 10.37 -19.92 -2.35
N ASP A 170 10.94 -19.42 -3.45
CA ASP A 170 11.36 -18.02 -3.65
C ASP A 170 10.22 -17.12 -4.18
N THR A 171 8.97 -17.54 -4.01
CA THR A 171 7.80 -16.83 -4.54
C THR A 171 7.70 -15.41 -4.02
N VAL A 172 7.94 -15.19 -2.73
CA VAL A 172 7.77 -13.85 -2.14
C VAL A 172 8.83 -12.90 -2.68
N GLU A 173 10.06 -13.36 -2.74
CA GLU A 173 11.23 -12.67 -3.25
C GLU A 173 11.02 -12.28 -4.71
N ARG A 174 10.55 -13.21 -5.55
CA ARG A 174 10.24 -12.95 -6.96
C ARG A 174 9.18 -11.88 -7.15
N LEU A 175 8.10 -11.92 -6.35
CA LEU A 175 7.01 -10.94 -6.49
C LEU A 175 7.42 -9.55 -5.99
N ILE A 176 8.20 -9.47 -4.91
CA ILE A 176 8.79 -8.20 -4.42
C ILE A 176 9.75 -7.63 -5.47
N ALA A 177 10.65 -8.46 -6.00
CA ALA A 177 11.60 -8.04 -7.04
C ALA A 177 10.89 -7.59 -8.33
N ALA A 178 9.83 -8.29 -8.75
CA ALA A 178 9.04 -7.93 -9.93
C ALA A 178 8.34 -6.57 -9.76
N HIS A 179 7.83 -6.27 -8.56
CA HIS A 179 7.22 -4.97 -8.28
C HIS A 179 8.26 -3.83 -8.29
N LEU A 180 9.43 -4.05 -7.68
CA LEU A 180 10.52 -3.08 -7.70
C LEU A 180 11.06 -2.83 -9.12
N THR A 181 11.26 -3.90 -9.90
CA THR A 181 11.67 -3.82 -11.31
C THR A 181 10.61 -3.07 -12.13
N GLY A 182 9.34 -3.40 -11.91
CA GLY A 182 8.24 -2.71 -12.57
C GLY A 182 8.16 -1.21 -12.24
N LEU A 183 8.65 -0.76 -11.08
CA LEU A 183 8.77 0.67 -10.74
C LEU A 183 9.99 1.31 -11.39
N SER A 184 11.14 0.63 -11.40
CA SER A 184 12.39 1.16 -11.99
C SER A 184 12.31 1.31 -13.51
N ASP A 185 11.51 0.46 -14.16
CA ASP A 185 11.38 0.43 -15.62
C ASP A 185 10.39 1.48 -16.15
N LEU A 186 9.74 2.25 -15.26
CA LEU A 186 8.79 3.27 -15.67
C LEU A 186 9.51 4.44 -16.34
N PRO A 187 8.98 4.95 -17.48
CA PRO A 187 9.53 6.12 -18.15
C PRO A 187 9.14 7.45 -17.46
N CYS A 188 8.68 7.40 -16.21
CA CYS A 188 8.18 8.54 -15.44
C CYS A 188 8.71 8.52 -14.01
N ARG A 189 8.51 9.60 -13.26
CA ARG A 189 8.89 9.65 -11.85
C ARG A 189 8.09 8.62 -11.05
N SER A 190 8.75 7.86 -10.18
CA SER A 190 8.11 6.98 -9.20
C SER A 190 8.45 7.41 -7.77
N CYS A 191 7.52 7.19 -6.85
CA CYS A 191 7.74 7.29 -5.40
C CYS A 191 7.38 5.96 -4.75
N LEU A 192 8.33 5.34 -4.07
CA LEU A 192 8.11 4.17 -3.23
C LEU A 192 8.03 4.62 -1.77
N VAL A 193 6.97 4.24 -1.07
CA VAL A 193 6.89 4.26 0.39
C VAL A 193 6.64 2.83 0.83
N THR A 194 7.51 2.26 1.67
CA THR A 194 7.37 0.87 2.12
C THR A 194 8.02 0.63 3.46
N ASP A 195 7.41 -0.25 4.25
CA ASP A 195 8.10 -0.92 5.35
C ASP A 195 9.18 -1.86 4.80
N ILE A 196 10.31 -1.97 5.50
CA ILE A 196 11.42 -2.85 5.14
C ILE A 196 11.78 -3.86 6.23
N ALA A 197 11.43 -3.58 7.47
CA ALA A 197 11.65 -4.49 8.60
C ALA A 197 10.60 -4.24 9.68
N TYR A 198 10.38 -5.23 10.55
CA TYR A 198 9.64 -5.04 11.79
C TYR A 198 10.45 -5.50 13.00
N ALA A 199 10.14 -4.91 14.15
CA ALA A 199 10.66 -5.30 15.45
C ALA A 199 9.53 -5.39 16.48
N VAL A 200 9.57 -6.41 17.34
CA VAL A 200 8.71 -6.52 18.54
C VAL A 200 9.50 -6.02 19.74
N VAL A 201 9.03 -4.92 20.32
CA VAL A 201 9.74 -4.21 21.40
C VAL A 201 8.88 -4.24 22.64
N ASP A 202 9.42 -4.74 23.76
CA ASP A 202 8.69 -4.75 25.03
C ASP A 202 8.55 -3.35 25.65
N ARG A 203 7.75 -3.25 26.71
CA ARG A 203 7.56 -1.99 27.46
C ARG A 203 8.82 -1.37 28.06
N ASN A 204 9.90 -2.14 28.20
CA ASN A 204 11.18 -1.69 28.72
C ASN A 204 12.13 -1.26 27.59
N GLY A 205 11.69 -1.32 26.33
CA GLY A 205 12.48 -0.96 25.16
C GLY A 205 13.38 -2.08 24.63
N ARG A 206 13.24 -3.32 25.10
CA ARG A 206 14.05 -4.44 24.62
C ARG A 206 13.39 -5.09 23.40
N THR A 207 14.16 -5.27 22.34
CA THR A 207 13.74 -6.01 21.13
C THR A 207 13.79 -7.52 21.38
N HIS A 208 12.68 -8.20 21.09
CA HIS A 208 12.56 -9.66 21.21
C HIS A 208 12.61 -10.37 19.87
N GLU A 209 12.12 -9.70 18.83
CA GLU A 209 12.02 -10.25 17.49
C GLU A 209 12.30 -9.14 16.48
N GLU A 210 12.99 -9.48 15.40
CA GLU A 210 13.20 -8.61 14.24
C GLU A 210 13.16 -9.48 12.99
N ALA A 211 12.54 -8.99 11.91
CA ALA A 211 12.62 -9.65 10.62
C ALA A 211 12.59 -8.67 9.44
N ASP A 212 13.20 -9.12 8.35
CA ASP A 212 13.19 -8.45 7.05
C ASP A 212 11.85 -8.68 6.33
N LEU A 213 11.16 -7.58 6.01
CA LEU A 213 9.88 -7.60 5.29
C LEU A 213 10.07 -7.69 3.77
N LEU A 214 11.29 -7.50 3.27
CA LEU A 214 11.63 -7.59 1.85
C LEU A 214 12.25 -8.94 1.45
N HIS A 215 12.42 -9.85 2.42
CA HIS A 215 12.87 -11.22 2.15
C HIS A 215 14.20 -11.29 1.37
N GLY A 216 15.18 -10.45 1.75
CA GLY A 216 16.49 -10.37 1.13
C GLY A 216 16.53 -9.53 -0.15
N VAL A 217 15.39 -9.05 -0.65
CA VAL A 217 15.35 -8.16 -1.81
C VAL A 217 15.75 -6.74 -1.38
N SER A 218 16.77 -6.18 -2.03
CA SER A 218 17.24 -4.83 -1.72
C SER A 218 16.30 -3.75 -2.29
N PRO A 219 15.79 -2.82 -1.46
CA PRO A 219 15.04 -1.68 -1.95
C PRO A 219 15.96 -0.62 -2.58
N PRO A 220 15.41 0.32 -3.38
CA PRO A 220 16.18 1.46 -3.84
C PRO A 220 16.70 2.32 -2.67
N PRO A 221 17.76 3.12 -2.89
CA PRO A 221 18.30 4.00 -1.86
C PRO A 221 17.24 4.91 -1.26
N ALA A 222 17.11 4.86 0.07
CA ALA A 222 16.14 5.66 0.80
C ALA A 222 16.56 7.14 0.81
N ARG A 223 15.61 8.03 0.51
CA ARG A 223 15.75 9.48 0.74
C ARG A 223 15.24 9.90 2.11
N ALA A 224 14.31 9.13 2.68
CA ALA A 224 13.81 9.32 4.03
C ALA A 224 13.63 7.96 4.70
N THR A 225 13.77 7.93 6.03
CA THR A 225 13.56 6.74 6.86
C THR A 225 12.92 7.16 8.17
N TRP A 226 11.96 6.37 8.65
CA TRP A 226 11.33 6.58 9.95
C TRP A 226 10.82 5.29 10.54
N THR A 227 10.46 5.34 11.82
CA THR A 227 9.81 4.24 12.54
C THR A 227 8.31 4.48 12.58
N TRP A 228 7.52 3.44 12.32
CA TRP A 228 6.07 3.47 12.43
C TRP A 228 5.61 2.48 13.51
N PRO A 229 4.96 2.93 14.60
CA PRO A 229 4.35 2.03 15.57
C PRO A 229 3.08 1.38 14.98
N VAL A 230 3.26 0.32 14.20
CA VAL A 230 2.16 -0.41 13.54
C VAL A 230 1.17 -0.96 14.55
N ALA A 231 1.67 -1.54 15.64
CA ALA A 231 0.85 -1.90 16.79
C ALA A 231 1.45 -1.22 18.02
N PRO A 232 0.97 -0.03 18.41
CA PRO A 232 1.42 0.61 19.64
C PRO A 232 1.03 -0.23 20.87
N LEU A 233 1.64 0.09 22.01
CA LEU A 233 1.30 -0.58 23.27
C LEU A 233 -0.21 -0.47 23.53
N GLY A 234 -0.82 -1.62 23.82
CA GLY A 234 -2.26 -1.75 24.06
C GLY A 234 -3.11 -2.05 22.83
N GLU A 235 -2.58 -1.97 21.61
CA GLU A 235 -3.32 -2.37 20.40
C GLU A 235 -3.34 -3.90 20.22
N GLU A 236 -2.18 -4.55 20.27
CA GLU A 236 -2.08 -6.01 20.24
C GLU A 236 -1.80 -6.59 21.63
N SER A 237 -0.96 -5.93 22.42
CA SER A 237 -0.61 -6.35 23.78
C SER A 237 -0.25 -5.14 24.65
N LYS A 238 -0.46 -5.25 25.96
CA LYS A 238 0.01 -4.26 26.95
C LYS A 238 1.51 -4.39 27.24
N ASP A 239 2.14 -5.48 26.81
CA ASP A 239 3.51 -5.82 27.17
C ASP A 239 4.53 -5.48 26.08
N TYR A 240 4.08 -5.38 24.83
CA TYR A 240 4.94 -5.05 23.68
C TYR A 240 4.22 -4.18 22.65
N LYS A 241 5.04 -3.50 21.84
CA LYS A 241 4.63 -2.83 20.60
C LYS A 241 5.33 -3.48 19.41
N ILE A 242 4.73 -3.33 18.24
CA ILE A 242 5.32 -3.71 16.96
C ILE A 242 5.64 -2.44 16.20
N GLU A 243 6.92 -2.27 15.86
CA GLU A 243 7.43 -1.14 15.11
C GLU A 243 7.92 -1.60 13.75
N HIS A 244 7.60 -0.84 12.71
CA HIS A 244 8.15 -1.04 11.38
C HIS A 244 9.18 0.04 11.07
N LYS A 245 10.28 -0.36 10.44
CA LYS A 245 11.18 0.57 9.76
C LYS A 245 10.64 0.84 8.37
N VAL A 246 10.36 2.10 8.07
CA VAL A 246 9.76 2.56 6.81
C VAL A 246 10.78 3.41 6.07
N ILE A 247 10.84 3.24 4.75
CA ILE A 247 11.62 4.09 3.86
C ILE A 247 10.71 4.78 2.85
N ALA A 248 11.21 5.88 2.32
CA ALA A 248 10.70 6.43 1.07
C ALA A 248 11.85 6.75 0.09
N ALA A 249 11.61 6.48 -1.20
CA ALA A 249 12.55 6.66 -2.30
C ALA A 249 11.84 7.27 -3.53
N TRP A 250 12.44 8.30 -4.14
CA TRP A 250 11.90 9.02 -5.31
C TRP A 250 12.99 9.87 -6.01
#